data_AF-A0A3D3TG15-F1
#
_entry.id   AF-A0A3D3TG15-F1
#
_cell.length_a   1.000
_cell.length_b   1.000
_cell.length_c   1.000
_cell.angle_alpha   90.00
_cell.angle_beta   90.00
_cell.angle_gamma   90.00
#
_symmetry.space_group_name_H-M   'P 1'
#
loop_
_entity.id
_entity.type
_entity.pdbx_description
1 polymer ?
#
loop_
_entity_poly.entity_id
_entity_poly.type
_entity_poly.pdbx_seq_one_letter_code
_entity_poly.pdbx_strand_id
1 'polypeptide(L)'
;LKIEGRLKDLSYVKNTVAYYRRELDKIIDKHPGYIRSSSGKSIYTFEANLEKSFNRGFTSYFFNGRSSDMWSINSPKSIGEPIGKVKEIFDRFFVLSGTKKLNNGDGLCFLNADGELQGIRVNRVDGEKVFPAEDHIIVRKGTFVYRNYDHEFEKTLNKKSAERKIGAVITLRESHTGFLAEIEDEDAFTVSVEIKCKKESAQKEQTENIKNNLRKTGNTIFNITEVSIHFSENWFIPASTLSDIRRQLTDNLLKKRVENHIIERKEHIPTNHAFPLQDITYLGNVMNEKSREFYVQHQSVIQQPAFEKQAVNGVPLMFMRHCIKQSMGWCPKGNKTPHHYKEPFYLKYNQTKLRLDFDCKICQMTVIDENK
;
A
#
# COMPACT_ATOMS: atom_id res chain seq x y z
N LEU A 1 3.77 9.07 -3.77
CA LEU A 1 3.00 7.85 -4.14
C LEU A 1 1.54 8.07 -3.82
N LYS A 2 0.64 7.76 -4.76
CA LYS A 2 -0.81 7.67 -4.47
C LYS A 2 -1.11 6.22 -4.13
N ILE A 3 -1.78 5.98 -2.99
CA ILE A 3 -2.27 4.67 -2.59
C ILE A 3 -3.80 4.78 -2.55
N GLU A 4 -4.48 3.94 -3.31
CA GLU A 4 -5.94 3.92 -3.33
C GLU A 4 -6.46 3.15 -2.11
N GLY A 5 -7.25 3.82 -1.27
CA GLY A 5 -7.84 3.22 -0.06
C GLY A 5 -9.36 3.19 -0.08
N ARG A 6 -10.01 3.88 -1.03
CA ARG A 6 -11.48 3.94 -1.08
C ARG A 6 -12.04 2.56 -1.43
N LEU A 7 -12.99 2.08 -0.64
CA LEU A 7 -13.63 0.76 -0.78
C LEU A 7 -12.63 -0.41 -0.71
N LYS A 8 -11.51 -0.24 0.01
CA LYS A 8 -10.55 -1.30 0.29
C LYS A 8 -10.53 -1.61 1.79
N ASP A 9 -10.24 -2.86 2.11
CA ASP A 9 -10.12 -3.33 3.49
C ASP A 9 -8.77 -2.91 4.11
N LEU A 10 -8.70 -3.07 5.43
CA LEU A 10 -7.52 -2.70 6.21
C LEU A 10 -6.29 -3.52 5.79
N SER A 11 -6.46 -4.80 5.46
CA SER A 11 -5.40 -5.69 5.03
C SER A 11 -4.79 -5.24 3.70
N TYR A 12 -5.59 -4.87 2.71
CA TYR A 12 -5.11 -4.30 1.46
C TYR A 12 -4.24 -3.07 1.70
N VAL A 13 -4.70 -2.13 2.53
CA VAL A 13 -3.96 -0.88 2.81
C VAL A 13 -2.64 -1.19 3.52
N LYS A 14 -2.67 -2.00 4.59
CA LYS A 14 -1.46 -2.39 5.33
C LYS A 14 -0.42 -3.05 4.43
N ASN A 15 -0.85 -4.00 3.61
CA ASN A 15 0.03 -4.75 2.71
C ASN A 15 0.62 -3.85 1.61
N THR A 16 -0.22 -3.06 0.95
CA THR A 16 0.21 -2.16 -0.15
C THR A 16 1.17 -1.09 0.35
N VAL A 17 0.87 -0.47 1.50
CA VAL A 17 1.74 0.56 2.11
C VAL A 17 3.08 -0.05 2.52
N ALA A 18 3.08 -1.22 3.18
CA ALA A 18 4.30 -1.88 3.59
C ALA A 18 5.18 -2.29 2.40
N TYR A 19 4.56 -2.80 1.33
CA TYR A 19 5.28 -3.15 0.09
C TYR A 19 5.97 -1.92 -0.51
N TYR A 20 5.25 -0.82 -0.72
CA TYR A 20 5.84 0.39 -1.28
C TYR A 20 6.87 1.03 -0.36
N ARG A 21 6.67 1.00 0.96
CA ARG A 21 7.68 1.49 1.92
C ARG A 21 8.97 0.70 1.80
N ARG A 22 8.90 -0.63 1.72
CA ARG A 22 10.07 -1.50 1.49
C ARG A 22 10.82 -1.15 0.21
N GLU A 23 10.11 -0.96 -0.91
CA GLU A 23 10.76 -0.60 -2.18
C GLU A 23 11.35 0.81 -2.15
N LEU A 24 10.71 1.76 -1.48
CA LEU A 24 11.27 3.10 -1.27
C LEU A 24 12.50 3.08 -0.36
N ASP A 25 12.50 2.28 0.70
CA ASP A 25 13.67 2.15 1.59
C ASP A 25 14.87 1.61 0.81
N LYS A 26 14.69 0.61 -0.06
CA LYS A 26 15.76 0.12 -0.95
C LYS A 26 16.32 1.21 -1.87
N ILE A 27 15.48 2.13 -2.34
CA ILE A 27 15.91 3.25 -3.18
C ILE A 27 16.72 4.23 -2.33
N ILE A 28 16.20 4.63 -1.16
CA ILE A 28 16.89 5.56 -0.26
C ILE A 28 18.26 5.01 0.16
N ASP A 29 18.32 3.75 0.58
CA ASP A 29 19.57 3.12 1.03
C ASP A 29 20.64 3.05 -0.07
N LYS A 30 20.24 3.01 -1.36
CA LYS A 30 21.16 3.01 -2.51
C LYS A 30 21.60 4.39 -2.96
N HIS A 31 20.94 5.45 -2.50
CA HIS A 31 21.15 6.82 -2.98
C HIS A 31 21.44 7.76 -1.81
N PRO A 32 22.73 8.03 -1.50
CA PRO A 32 23.14 8.84 -0.34
C PRO A 32 22.56 10.26 -0.31
N GLY A 33 22.13 10.81 -1.45
CA GLY A 33 21.47 12.12 -1.53
C GLY A 33 19.99 12.12 -1.13
N TYR A 34 19.40 10.95 -0.84
CA TYR A 34 18.02 10.84 -0.40
C TYR A 34 17.93 10.56 1.09
N ILE A 35 16.95 11.21 1.72
CA ILE A 35 16.61 11.01 3.13
C ILE A 35 15.12 10.71 3.28
N ARG A 36 14.77 10.06 4.38
CA ARG A 36 13.35 9.87 4.74
C ARG A 36 12.79 11.19 5.25
N SER A 37 11.57 11.52 4.84
CA SER A 37 10.85 12.69 5.35
C SER A 37 10.33 12.50 6.78
N SER A 38 10.28 11.25 7.26
CA SER A 38 9.85 10.92 8.61
C SER A 38 10.98 10.23 9.35
N SER A 39 11.16 10.56 10.62
CA SER A 39 12.02 9.82 11.54
C SER A 39 11.56 8.36 11.69
N GLY A 40 12.36 7.49 12.27
CA GLY A 40 12.01 6.13 12.66
C GLY A 40 11.75 5.15 11.52
N LYS A 41 11.94 3.87 11.81
CA LYS A 41 11.75 2.75 10.87
C LYS A 41 10.47 2.01 11.18
N SER A 42 9.77 1.61 10.12
CA SER A 42 8.59 0.75 10.25
C SER A 42 9.02 -0.72 10.27
N ILE A 43 8.52 -1.46 11.25
CA ILE A 43 8.75 -2.89 11.44
C ILE A 43 7.42 -3.59 11.21
N TYR A 44 7.44 -4.67 10.44
CA TYR A 44 6.26 -5.43 10.07
C TYR A 44 6.36 -6.85 10.64
N THR A 45 5.24 -7.39 11.09
CA THR A 45 5.11 -8.79 11.55
C THR A 45 4.69 -9.74 10.43
N PHE A 46 4.67 -9.24 9.19
CA PHE A 46 4.29 -9.95 7.99
C PHE A 46 5.20 -9.54 6.84
N GLU A 47 5.32 -10.40 5.83
CA GLU A 47 5.98 -10.06 4.59
C GLU A 47 4.98 -9.50 3.58
N ALA A 48 5.20 -8.26 3.14
CA ALA A 48 4.31 -7.61 2.20
C ALA A 48 4.42 -8.23 0.79
N ASN A 49 3.27 -8.56 0.20
CA ASN A 49 3.17 -9.14 -1.13
C ASN A 49 1.86 -8.71 -1.82
N LEU A 50 1.97 -7.91 -2.88
CA LEU A 50 0.81 -7.38 -3.62
C LEU A 50 -0.07 -8.47 -4.26
N GLU A 51 0.48 -9.65 -4.56
CA GLU A 51 -0.30 -10.78 -5.11
C GLU A 51 -1.38 -11.27 -4.14
N LYS A 52 -1.16 -11.10 -2.82
CA LYS A 52 -2.08 -11.56 -1.77
C LYS A 52 -3.23 -10.60 -1.47
N SER A 53 -3.22 -9.42 -2.07
CA SER A 53 -4.29 -8.43 -1.94
C SER A 53 -5.07 -8.32 -3.25
N PHE A 54 -6.16 -7.55 -3.23
CA PHE A 54 -6.99 -7.33 -4.41
C PHE A 54 -6.14 -6.95 -5.64
N ASN A 55 -6.09 -7.82 -6.63
CA ASN A 55 -5.44 -7.57 -7.90
C ASN A 55 -6.13 -8.39 -9.00
N ARG A 56 -5.96 -7.95 -10.25
CA ARG A 56 -6.53 -8.61 -11.43
C ARG A 56 -5.44 -8.96 -12.44
N GLY A 57 -4.27 -9.32 -11.91
CA GLY A 57 -3.01 -9.26 -12.64
C GLY A 57 -2.39 -7.87 -12.58
N PHE A 58 -1.10 -7.82 -12.93
CA PHE A 58 -0.31 -6.59 -12.99
C PHE A 58 0.02 -6.26 -14.44
N THR A 59 0.09 -4.98 -14.74
CA THR A 59 0.50 -4.47 -16.06
C THR A 59 1.45 -3.30 -15.86
N SER A 60 2.43 -3.16 -16.75
CA SER A 60 3.25 -1.94 -16.83
C SER A 60 2.46 -0.71 -17.28
N TYR A 61 1.19 -0.92 -17.67
CA TYR A 61 0.38 0.07 -18.34
C TYR A 61 1.17 0.70 -19.51
N PHE A 62 1.13 2.02 -19.68
CA PHE A 62 1.87 2.70 -20.75
C PHE A 62 3.36 2.97 -20.45
N PHE A 63 3.92 2.46 -19.34
CA PHE A 63 5.29 2.79 -18.95
C PHE A 63 6.32 2.38 -20.01
N ASN A 64 6.16 1.19 -20.62
CA ASN A 64 7.01 0.67 -21.69
C ASN A 64 6.33 0.78 -23.07
N GLY A 65 5.43 1.76 -23.24
CA GLY A 65 4.59 1.86 -24.42
C GLY A 65 3.33 0.99 -24.35
N ARG A 66 2.73 0.70 -25.49
CA ARG A 66 1.43 0.01 -25.59
C ARG A 66 1.59 -1.49 -25.76
N SER A 67 0.87 -2.28 -24.97
CA SER A 67 0.80 -3.75 -25.10
C SER A 67 -0.65 -4.25 -25.12
N SER A 68 -0.88 -5.47 -25.63
CA SER A 68 -2.22 -6.06 -25.78
C SER A 68 -2.83 -6.60 -24.49
N ASP A 69 -2.03 -6.70 -23.42
CA ASP A 69 -2.38 -7.25 -22.11
C ASP A 69 -2.72 -6.18 -21.06
N MET A 70 -2.99 -4.95 -21.49
CA MET A 70 -3.29 -3.80 -20.63
C MET A 70 -4.74 -3.74 -20.12
N TRP A 71 -5.35 -4.90 -19.83
CA TRP A 71 -6.74 -5.01 -19.40
C TRP A 71 -7.05 -6.37 -18.76
N SER A 72 -8.16 -6.42 -18.02
CA SER A 72 -8.68 -7.66 -17.43
C SER A 72 -10.04 -7.98 -18.06
N ILE A 73 -10.04 -8.70 -19.17
CA ILE A 73 -11.27 -8.99 -19.95
C ILE A 73 -12.20 -9.99 -19.25
N ASN A 74 -11.64 -11.01 -18.58
CA ASN A 74 -12.41 -12.15 -18.09
C ASN A 74 -13.25 -11.82 -16.85
N SER A 75 -12.78 -10.93 -15.96
CA SER A 75 -13.53 -10.60 -14.75
C SER A 75 -13.14 -9.27 -14.12
N PRO A 76 -14.12 -8.49 -13.62
CA PRO A 76 -13.88 -7.35 -12.75
C PRO A 76 -13.64 -7.78 -11.29
N LYS A 77 -13.66 -9.07 -10.95
CA LYS A 77 -13.38 -9.57 -9.59
C LYS A 77 -11.88 -9.72 -9.35
N SER A 78 -11.47 -9.88 -8.09
CA SER A 78 -10.07 -10.17 -7.74
C SER A 78 -9.68 -11.57 -8.24
N ILE A 79 -8.55 -11.66 -8.94
CA ILE A 79 -7.94 -12.95 -9.31
C ILE A 79 -7.00 -13.40 -8.18
N GLY A 80 -6.17 -12.50 -7.68
CA GLY A 80 -5.26 -12.81 -6.57
C GLY A 80 -3.99 -13.53 -7.00
N GLU A 81 -3.42 -14.29 -6.09
CA GLU A 81 -2.09 -14.87 -6.19
C GLU A 81 -2.09 -16.13 -7.07
N PRO A 82 -1.19 -16.27 -8.06
CA PRO A 82 -1.08 -17.51 -8.82
C PRO A 82 -0.57 -18.65 -7.93
N ILE A 83 -1.31 -19.76 -7.87
CA ILE A 83 -0.96 -20.95 -7.08
C ILE A 83 -0.44 -22.07 -7.97
N GLY A 84 -1.16 -22.38 -9.05
CA GLY A 84 -0.73 -23.30 -10.11
C GLY A 84 -1.85 -24.16 -10.68
N LYS A 85 -1.52 -25.24 -11.41
CA LYS A 85 -2.49 -26.00 -12.24
C LYS A 85 -3.06 -27.22 -11.54
N VAL A 86 -4.30 -27.59 -11.88
CA VAL A 86 -4.89 -28.87 -11.44
C VAL A 86 -4.20 -30.04 -12.14
N LYS A 87 -3.57 -30.93 -11.35
CA LYS A 87 -2.92 -32.16 -11.83
C LYS A 87 -3.92 -33.31 -11.98
N GLU A 88 -4.74 -33.51 -10.97
CA GLU A 88 -5.66 -34.64 -10.85
C GLU A 88 -6.93 -34.20 -10.12
N ILE A 89 -8.04 -34.86 -10.44
CA ILE A 89 -9.36 -34.56 -9.89
C ILE A 89 -9.96 -35.87 -9.39
N PHE A 90 -10.49 -35.81 -8.18
CA PHE A 90 -11.20 -36.89 -7.50
C PHE A 90 -12.57 -36.38 -7.05
N ASP A 91 -13.42 -37.29 -6.59
CA ASP A 91 -14.79 -36.99 -6.16
C ASP A 91 -14.88 -35.86 -5.11
N ARG A 92 -13.94 -35.83 -4.14
CA ARG A 92 -13.98 -34.90 -3.00
C ARG A 92 -12.84 -33.89 -2.95
N PHE A 93 -11.86 -34.01 -3.84
CA PHE A 93 -10.67 -33.15 -3.82
C PHE A 93 -10.00 -33.10 -5.19
N PHE A 94 -9.15 -32.11 -5.39
CA PHE A 94 -8.25 -32.06 -6.52
C PHE A 94 -6.81 -31.81 -6.06
N VAL A 95 -5.85 -32.15 -6.90
CA VAL A 95 -4.42 -31.99 -6.62
C VAL A 95 -3.89 -30.81 -7.43
N LEU A 96 -3.18 -29.89 -6.79
CA LEU A 96 -2.55 -28.75 -7.45
C LEU A 96 -1.05 -28.96 -7.68
N SER A 97 -0.55 -28.49 -8.82
CA SER A 97 0.87 -28.27 -9.05
C SER A 97 1.24 -26.92 -8.48
N GLY A 98 2.06 -26.87 -7.44
CA GLY A 98 2.53 -25.59 -6.90
C GLY A 98 3.39 -25.81 -5.66
N THR A 99 4.26 -24.86 -5.37
CA THR A 99 5.10 -24.87 -4.17
C THR A 99 4.58 -23.92 -3.08
N LYS A 100 3.60 -23.09 -3.42
CA LYS A 100 3.02 -22.12 -2.48
C LYS A 100 2.13 -22.84 -1.47
N LYS A 101 2.34 -22.55 -0.18
CA LYS A 101 1.56 -23.11 0.92
C LYS A 101 0.12 -22.58 0.89
N LEU A 102 -0.84 -23.50 0.87
CA LEU A 102 -2.26 -23.24 1.10
C LEU A 102 -2.64 -23.54 2.55
N ASN A 103 -3.66 -22.85 3.05
CA ASN A 103 -4.19 -23.06 4.39
C ASN A 103 -5.69 -23.38 4.33
N ASN A 104 -6.18 -24.04 5.38
CA ASN A 104 -7.63 -24.20 5.56
C ASN A 104 -8.28 -22.81 5.67
N GLY A 105 -9.40 -22.63 4.98
CA GLY A 105 -10.10 -21.36 4.91
C GLY A 105 -9.62 -20.41 3.80
N ASP A 106 -8.56 -20.75 3.06
CA ASP A 106 -8.16 -19.98 1.87
C ASP A 106 -9.31 -19.95 0.84
N GLY A 107 -9.43 -18.84 0.12
CA GLY A 107 -10.31 -18.71 -1.04
C GLY A 107 -9.48 -18.85 -2.31
N LEU A 108 -9.90 -19.78 -3.18
CA LEU A 108 -9.29 -19.96 -4.48
C LEU A 108 -10.28 -19.58 -5.58
N CYS A 109 -9.76 -19.29 -6.76
CA CYS A 109 -10.58 -19.08 -7.94
C CYS A 109 -9.88 -19.56 -9.21
N PHE A 110 -10.67 -19.81 -10.24
CA PHE A 110 -10.21 -20.19 -11.56
C PHE A 110 -11.23 -19.75 -12.63
N LEU A 111 -10.79 -19.72 -13.88
CA LEU A 111 -11.68 -19.48 -15.02
C LEU A 111 -12.26 -20.83 -15.48
N ASN A 112 -13.59 -20.89 -15.59
CA ASN A 112 -14.29 -22.06 -16.13
C ASN A 112 -14.16 -22.13 -17.66
N ALA A 113 -14.81 -23.11 -18.29
CA ALA A 113 -14.77 -23.30 -19.74
C ALA A 113 -15.39 -22.13 -20.53
N ASP A 114 -16.29 -21.38 -19.92
CA ASP A 114 -16.97 -20.21 -20.49
C ASP A 114 -16.20 -18.90 -20.24
N GLY A 115 -15.04 -18.98 -19.57
CA GLY A 115 -14.22 -17.81 -19.24
C GLY A 115 -14.71 -17.03 -18.01
N GLU A 116 -15.66 -17.58 -17.25
CA GLU A 116 -16.19 -16.95 -16.04
C GLU A 116 -15.34 -17.33 -14.82
N LEU A 117 -15.15 -16.37 -13.91
CA LEU A 117 -14.40 -16.58 -12.69
C LEU A 117 -15.26 -17.30 -11.64
N GLN A 118 -14.92 -18.55 -11.35
CA GLN A 118 -15.52 -19.36 -10.29
C GLN A 118 -14.64 -19.32 -9.03
N GLY A 119 -15.25 -19.10 -7.87
CA GLY A 119 -14.59 -19.14 -6.57
C GLY A 119 -14.88 -20.46 -5.84
N ILE A 120 -13.94 -20.89 -5.02
CA ILE A 120 -14.07 -22.05 -4.13
C ILE A 120 -13.47 -21.70 -2.77
N ARG A 121 -14.09 -22.18 -1.69
CA ARG A 121 -13.54 -22.08 -0.35
C ARG A 121 -12.83 -23.37 0.02
N VAL A 122 -11.59 -23.28 0.45
CA VAL A 122 -10.82 -24.45 0.90
C VAL A 122 -11.29 -24.85 2.30
N ASN A 123 -11.90 -26.02 2.41
CA ASN A 123 -12.30 -26.60 3.69
C ASN A 123 -11.09 -27.24 4.39
N ARG A 124 -10.31 -28.04 3.65
CA ARG A 124 -9.12 -28.72 4.16
C ARG A 124 -8.02 -28.81 3.10
N VAL A 125 -6.77 -28.66 3.55
CA VAL A 125 -5.56 -28.92 2.74
C VAL A 125 -4.82 -30.11 3.34
N ASP A 126 -4.37 -31.04 2.49
CA ASP A 126 -3.51 -32.18 2.85
C ASP A 126 -2.39 -32.31 1.81
N GLY A 127 -1.24 -31.68 2.07
CA GLY A 127 -0.15 -31.55 1.10
C GLY A 127 -0.61 -30.78 -0.15
N GLU A 128 -0.51 -31.40 -1.32
CA GLU A 128 -0.99 -30.84 -2.59
C GLU A 128 -2.50 -31.03 -2.82
N LYS A 129 -3.20 -31.77 -1.94
CA LYS A 129 -4.64 -32.06 -2.06
C LYS A 129 -5.46 -30.93 -1.47
N VAL A 130 -6.42 -30.42 -2.25
CA VAL A 130 -7.35 -29.38 -1.84
C VAL A 130 -8.76 -29.96 -1.78
N PHE A 131 -9.34 -29.95 -0.58
CA PHE A 131 -10.73 -30.32 -0.33
C PHE A 131 -11.57 -29.05 -0.27
N PRO A 132 -12.40 -28.78 -1.28
CA PRO A 132 -13.28 -27.62 -1.27
C PRO A 132 -14.45 -27.80 -0.28
N ALA A 133 -15.12 -26.69 0.06
CA ALA A 133 -16.32 -26.68 0.88
C ALA A 133 -17.60 -26.89 0.07
N GLU A 134 -17.57 -26.57 -1.23
CA GLU A 134 -18.68 -26.73 -2.15
C GLU A 134 -18.78 -28.18 -2.64
N ASP A 135 -19.99 -28.76 -2.59
CA ASP A 135 -20.17 -30.20 -2.83
C ASP A 135 -20.04 -30.65 -4.30
N HIS A 136 -19.95 -29.74 -5.28
CA HIS A 136 -19.80 -30.09 -6.71
C HIS A 136 -19.03 -29.04 -7.52
N ILE A 137 -17.70 -29.09 -7.49
CA ILE A 137 -16.86 -28.19 -8.30
C ILE A 137 -16.51 -28.81 -9.64
N ILE A 138 -16.90 -28.12 -10.71
CA ILE A 138 -16.54 -28.47 -12.08
C ILE A 138 -15.22 -27.77 -12.42
N VAL A 139 -14.11 -28.46 -12.16
CA VAL A 139 -12.76 -28.04 -12.58
C VAL A 139 -12.18 -29.06 -13.55
N ARG A 140 -11.32 -28.64 -14.48
CA ARG A 140 -10.67 -29.53 -15.46
C ARG A 140 -9.20 -29.70 -15.14
N LYS A 141 -8.64 -30.86 -15.49
CA LYS A 141 -7.20 -31.08 -15.43
C LYS A 141 -6.49 -30.05 -16.30
N GLY A 142 -5.42 -29.45 -15.77
CA GLY A 142 -4.66 -28.38 -16.42
C GLY A 142 -5.18 -26.96 -16.16
N THR A 143 -6.38 -26.79 -15.57
CA THR A 143 -6.90 -25.47 -15.20
C THR A 143 -5.97 -24.79 -14.21
N PHE A 144 -5.63 -23.52 -14.46
CA PHE A 144 -4.81 -22.72 -13.55
C PHE A 144 -5.68 -22.13 -12.43
N VAL A 145 -5.22 -22.27 -11.20
CA VAL A 145 -5.89 -21.84 -9.98
C VAL A 145 -5.10 -20.72 -9.31
N TYR A 146 -5.84 -19.73 -8.82
CA TYR A 146 -5.36 -18.57 -8.11
C TYR A 146 -5.93 -18.56 -6.68
N ARG A 147 -5.29 -17.84 -5.77
CA ARG A 147 -5.76 -17.58 -4.42
C ARG A 147 -6.19 -16.13 -4.30
N ASN A 148 -7.50 -15.91 -4.26
CA ASN A 148 -8.08 -14.58 -4.11
C ASN A 148 -8.33 -14.19 -2.64
N TYR A 149 -8.11 -15.11 -1.70
CA TYR A 149 -8.17 -14.87 -0.26
C TYR A 149 -7.18 -15.78 0.50
N ASP A 150 -6.20 -15.20 1.19
CA ASP A 150 -5.22 -15.94 2.02
C ASP A 150 -5.63 -15.78 3.50
N HIS A 151 -6.18 -16.84 4.09
CA HIS A 151 -6.83 -16.76 5.40
C HIS A 151 -5.85 -16.41 6.53
N GLU A 152 -4.65 -17.01 6.52
CA GLU A 152 -3.65 -16.77 7.56
C GLU A 152 -2.99 -15.40 7.38
N PHE A 153 -2.83 -14.93 6.13
CA PHE A 153 -2.37 -13.57 5.86
C PHE A 153 -3.36 -12.53 6.37
N GLU A 154 -4.65 -12.71 6.08
CA GLU A 154 -5.73 -11.83 6.57
C GLU A 154 -5.80 -11.82 8.10
N LYS A 155 -5.72 -12.99 8.74
CA LYS A 155 -5.68 -13.11 10.20
C LYS A 155 -4.48 -12.38 10.81
N THR A 156 -3.32 -12.41 10.16
CA THR A 156 -2.13 -11.67 10.59
C THR A 156 -2.35 -10.17 10.45
N LEU A 157 -2.91 -9.72 9.32
CA LEU A 157 -3.17 -8.31 9.05
C LEU A 157 -4.33 -7.71 9.85
N ASN A 158 -5.26 -8.54 10.33
CA ASN A 158 -6.32 -8.10 11.25
C ASN A 158 -5.81 -7.79 12.66
N LYS A 159 -4.61 -8.25 13.02
CA LYS A 159 -3.94 -7.92 14.28
C LYS A 159 -3.03 -6.69 14.14
N LYS A 160 -2.37 -6.30 15.23
CA LYS A 160 -1.27 -5.32 15.19
C LYS A 160 -0.15 -5.89 14.32
N SER A 161 -0.02 -5.36 13.11
CA SER A 161 0.84 -5.94 12.08
C SER A 161 2.06 -5.09 11.73
N ALA A 162 2.05 -3.83 12.16
CA ALA A 162 3.12 -2.87 11.92
C ALA A 162 3.31 -1.96 13.13
N GLU A 163 4.54 -1.53 13.36
CA GLU A 163 4.87 -0.46 14.27
C GLU A 163 6.02 0.38 13.73
N ARG A 164 6.04 1.67 14.06
CA ARG A 164 7.14 2.57 13.73
C ARG A 164 7.87 2.94 15.01
N LYS A 165 9.19 2.75 15.02
CA LYS A 165 10.06 3.09 16.15
C LYS A 165 11.20 3.98 15.69
N ILE A 166 11.58 4.94 16.52
CA ILE A 166 12.70 5.85 16.31
C ILE A 166 13.93 5.23 16.97
N GLY A 167 15.02 5.06 16.22
CA GLY A 167 16.27 4.55 16.74
C GLY A 167 16.88 5.52 17.75
N ALA A 168 17.42 4.98 18.84
CA ALA A 168 18.14 5.78 19.83
C ALA A 168 19.37 5.07 20.43
N VAL A 169 20.40 5.89 20.59
CA VAL A 169 21.64 5.82 21.36
C VAL A 169 21.47 5.89 22.88
N ILE A 170 21.85 4.93 23.73
CA ILE A 170 22.04 5.24 25.16
C ILE A 170 23.52 5.13 25.54
N THR A 171 24.05 6.16 26.18
CA THR A 171 25.42 6.18 26.73
C THR A 171 25.36 6.36 28.25
N LEU A 172 25.97 5.45 29.00
CA LEU A 172 26.15 5.56 30.45
C LEU A 172 27.61 5.88 30.78
N ARG A 173 27.80 6.90 31.62
CA ARG A 173 29.09 7.32 32.16
C ARG A 173 28.99 7.43 33.67
N GLU A 174 30.12 7.39 34.34
CA GLU A 174 30.19 7.77 35.74
C GLU A 174 30.07 9.28 35.91
N SER A 175 29.43 9.71 37.00
CA SER A 175 29.53 11.08 37.51
C SER A 175 30.20 11.07 38.88
N HIS A 176 30.51 12.26 39.43
CA HIS A 176 31.07 12.37 40.78
C HIS A 176 30.11 11.83 41.86
N THR A 177 28.80 11.97 41.64
CA THR A 177 27.76 11.64 42.64
C THR A 177 26.96 10.38 42.30
N GLY A 178 27.30 9.69 41.21
CA GLY A 178 26.66 8.47 40.76
C GLY A 178 26.91 8.22 39.27
N PHE A 179 25.86 8.29 38.46
CA PHE A 179 25.92 8.01 37.02
C PHE A 179 25.25 9.11 36.19
N LEU A 180 25.80 9.33 35.00
CA LEU A 180 25.21 10.17 33.97
C LEU A 180 24.75 9.27 32.83
N ALA A 181 23.46 9.27 32.52
CA ALA A 181 22.91 8.58 31.37
C ALA A 181 22.47 9.60 30.33
N GLU A 182 22.85 9.37 29.09
CA GLU A 182 22.53 10.21 27.94
C GLU A 182 21.80 9.37 26.89
N ILE A 183 20.75 9.93 26.29
CA ILE A 183 20.04 9.34 25.16
C ILE A 183 20.11 10.30 23.98
N GLU A 184 20.41 9.76 22.80
CA GLU A 184 20.42 10.50 21.53
C GLU A 184 19.62 9.72 20.48
N ASP A 185 18.70 10.37 19.76
CA ASP A 185 17.96 9.70 18.68
C ASP A 185 18.55 9.91 17.29
N GLU A 186 17.99 9.21 16.30
CA GLU A 186 18.42 9.29 14.90
C GLU A 186 18.26 10.67 14.24
N ASP A 187 17.59 11.64 14.88
CA ASP A 187 17.51 13.03 14.42
C ASP A 187 18.41 13.96 15.26
N ALA A 188 19.36 13.41 16.02
CA ALA A 188 20.31 14.11 16.89
C ALA A 188 19.68 14.91 18.05
N PHE A 189 18.47 14.54 18.50
CA PHE A 189 17.97 15.07 19.77
C PHE A 189 18.60 14.32 20.94
N THR A 190 19.33 15.07 21.78
CA THR A 190 20.01 14.50 22.95
C THR A 190 19.40 14.97 24.26
N VAL A 191 19.30 14.09 25.24
CA VAL A 191 18.92 14.42 26.63
C VAL A 191 19.78 13.63 27.61
N SER A 192 20.15 14.25 28.74
CA SER A 192 20.87 13.60 29.82
C SER A 192 20.07 13.58 31.13
N VAL A 193 20.26 12.54 31.93
CA VAL A 193 19.73 12.40 33.29
C VAL A 193 20.88 12.00 34.20
N GLU A 194 21.10 12.77 35.27
CA GLU A 194 22.03 12.42 36.34
C GLU A 194 21.30 11.68 37.46
N ILE A 195 21.90 10.58 37.92
CA ILE A 195 21.38 9.75 39.00
C ILE A 195 22.38 9.79 40.13
N LYS A 196 21.93 10.34 41.26
CA LYS A 196 22.69 10.33 42.50
C LYS A 196 22.44 9.01 43.22
N CYS A 197 23.47 8.18 43.27
CA CYS A 197 23.44 6.94 44.01
C CYS A 197 24.85 6.54 44.44
N LYS A 198 24.95 5.79 45.54
CA LYS A 198 26.22 5.22 45.96
C LYS A 198 26.69 4.22 44.89
N LYS A 199 27.94 4.37 44.45
CA LYS A 199 28.59 3.40 43.56
C LYS A 199 29.03 2.20 44.39
N GLU A 200 28.51 1.03 44.08
CA GLU A 200 28.85 -0.23 44.77
C GLU A 200 29.42 -1.20 43.75
N SER A 201 30.62 -1.74 43.99
CA SER A 201 31.25 -2.68 43.06
C SER A 201 30.44 -3.96 43.00
N ALA A 202 30.14 -4.42 41.79
CA ALA A 202 29.37 -5.63 41.57
C ALA A 202 30.26 -6.88 41.67
N GLN A 203 29.75 -7.90 42.37
CA GLN A 203 30.42 -9.20 42.51
C GLN A 203 30.40 -10.05 41.23
N LYS A 204 29.45 -9.78 40.32
CA LYS A 204 29.29 -10.45 39.02
C LYS A 204 29.28 -9.40 37.92
N GLU A 205 29.67 -9.80 36.71
CA GLU A 205 29.59 -8.93 35.52
C GLU A 205 28.16 -8.39 35.33
N GLN A 206 28.01 -7.07 35.23
CA GLN A 206 26.70 -6.39 35.14
C GLN A 206 26.39 -5.79 33.77
N THR A 207 27.36 -5.71 32.86
CA THR A 207 27.24 -4.99 31.59
C THR A 207 26.02 -5.45 30.80
N GLU A 208 25.85 -6.75 30.58
CA GLU A 208 24.73 -7.27 29.81
C GLU A 208 23.39 -7.12 30.54
N ASN A 209 23.38 -7.17 31.87
CA ASN A 209 22.18 -6.88 32.66
C ASN A 209 21.72 -5.43 32.47
N ILE A 210 22.66 -4.49 32.55
CA ILE A 210 22.42 -3.06 32.36
C ILE A 210 21.89 -2.80 30.95
N LYS A 211 22.58 -3.30 29.92
CA LYS A 211 22.15 -3.17 28.51
C LYS A 211 20.74 -3.72 28.30
N ASN A 212 20.45 -4.92 28.81
CA ASN A 212 19.15 -5.56 28.65
C ASN A 212 18.02 -4.79 29.35
N ASN A 213 18.28 -4.14 30.50
CA ASN A 213 17.28 -3.31 31.17
C ASN A 213 17.01 -2.00 30.41
N LEU A 214 18.06 -1.33 29.94
CA LEU A 214 17.94 -0.06 29.23
C LEU A 214 17.29 -0.21 27.84
N ARG A 215 17.45 -1.38 27.19
CA ARG A 215 16.77 -1.70 25.92
C ARG A 215 15.27 -1.91 26.03
N LYS A 216 14.71 -2.16 27.23
CA LYS A 216 13.28 -2.49 27.42
C LYS A 216 12.37 -1.26 27.33
N THR A 217 12.27 -0.62 26.16
CA THR A 217 11.46 0.60 25.98
C THR A 217 9.95 0.36 25.90
N GLY A 218 9.50 -0.89 25.75
CA GLY A 218 8.08 -1.24 25.81
C GLY A 218 7.24 -0.49 24.77
N ASN A 219 6.21 0.23 25.23
CA ASN A 219 5.25 0.92 24.39
C ASN A 219 5.68 2.33 23.94
N THR A 220 6.89 2.80 24.30
CA THR A 220 7.36 4.11 23.82
C THR A 220 7.62 4.08 22.32
N ILE A 221 7.78 5.25 21.69
CA ILE A 221 8.11 5.33 20.26
C ILE A 221 9.56 4.99 19.94
N PHE A 222 10.40 4.71 20.94
CA PHE A 222 11.84 4.52 20.76
C PHE A 222 12.23 3.03 20.71
N ASN A 223 13.24 2.73 19.90
CA ASN A 223 13.95 1.47 19.88
C ASN A 223 15.43 1.73 20.17
N ILE A 224 15.94 1.23 21.30
CA ILE A 224 17.33 1.42 21.67
C ILE A 224 18.21 0.49 20.84
N THR A 225 18.93 1.05 19.88
CA THR A 225 19.78 0.29 18.95
C THR A 225 21.09 -0.12 19.61
N GLU A 226 21.62 0.73 20.48
CA GLU A 226 22.90 0.52 21.15
C GLU A 226 22.87 1.07 22.57
N VAL A 227 23.62 0.42 23.46
CA VAL A 227 23.86 0.88 24.83
C VAL A 227 25.36 0.80 25.09
N SER A 228 25.99 1.96 25.22
CA SER A 228 27.42 2.12 25.48
C SER A 228 27.66 2.43 26.95
N ILE A 229 28.55 1.68 27.60
CA ILE A 229 28.83 1.81 29.03
C ILE A 229 30.31 2.15 29.18
N HIS A 230 30.60 3.31 29.78
CA HIS A 230 31.94 3.81 30.03
C HIS A 230 32.14 3.97 31.53
N PHE A 231 32.35 2.85 32.21
CA PHE A 231 32.67 2.80 33.63
C PHE A 231 34.16 2.46 33.81
N SER A 232 34.74 3.01 34.86
CA SER A 232 36.10 2.68 35.30
C SER A 232 36.16 1.33 36.00
N GLU A 233 35.06 0.91 36.63
CA GLU A 233 34.92 -0.36 37.33
C GLU A 233 33.58 -1.06 37.03
N ASN A 234 33.44 -2.31 37.45
CA ASN A 234 32.19 -3.06 37.37
C ASN A 234 31.24 -2.62 38.49
N TRP A 235 30.33 -1.68 38.20
CA TRP A 235 29.36 -1.17 39.17
C TRP A 235 28.03 -1.94 39.18
N PHE A 236 27.45 -2.08 40.35
CA PHE A 236 26.10 -2.57 40.56
C PHE A 236 25.10 -1.40 40.48
N ILE A 237 24.11 -1.53 39.60
CA ILE A 237 22.98 -0.59 39.51
C ILE A 237 21.69 -1.39 39.67
N PRO A 238 20.85 -1.08 40.67
CA PRO A 238 19.57 -1.77 40.85
C PRO A 238 18.68 -1.68 39.60
N ALA A 239 17.94 -2.75 39.31
CA ALA A 239 17.04 -2.78 38.15
C ALA A 239 15.91 -1.72 38.23
N SER A 240 15.49 -1.34 39.44
CA SER A 240 14.56 -0.23 39.67
C SER A 240 15.17 1.09 39.20
N THR A 241 16.41 1.38 39.60
CA THR A 241 17.16 2.56 39.17
C THR A 241 17.33 2.57 37.65
N LEU A 242 17.74 1.46 37.02
CA LEU A 242 17.84 1.37 35.56
C LEU A 242 16.50 1.62 34.84
N SER A 243 15.40 1.14 35.43
CA SER A 243 14.05 1.37 34.89
C SER A 243 13.63 2.83 35.01
N ASP A 244 13.97 3.49 36.12
CA ASP A 244 13.72 4.91 36.32
C ASP A 244 14.56 5.78 35.39
N ILE A 245 15.85 5.44 35.19
CA ILE A 245 16.74 6.07 34.21
C ILE A 245 16.12 6.01 32.82
N ARG A 246 15.78 4.80 32.38
CA ARG A 246 15.19 4.57 31.06
C ARG A 246 13.92 5.39 30.88
N ARG A 247 13.01 5.41 31.88
CA ARG A 247 11.75 6.17 31.83
C ARG A 247 12.03 7.66 31.67
N GLN A 248 12.88 8.23 32.53
CA GLN A 248 13.21 9.66 32.48
C GLN A 248 13.87 10.06 31.16
N LEU A 249 14.80 9.25 30.65
CA LEU A 249 15.44 9.47 29.35
C LEU A 249 14.41 9.49 28.22
N THR A 250 13.56 8.46 28.12
CA THR A 250 12.57 8.39 27.04
C THR A 250 11.51 9.47 27.13
N ASP A 251 11.07 9.83 28.33
CA ASP A 251 10.04 10.86 28.52
C ASP A 251 10.58 12.25 28.19
N ASN A 252 11.79 12.58 28.66
CA ASN A 252 12.41 13.87 28.38
C ASN A 252 12.81 14.00 26.92
N LEU A 253 13.29 12.92 26.28
CA LEU A 253 13.57 12.92 24.85
C LEU A 253 12.29 13.14 24.04
N LEU A 254 11.18 12.48 24.40
CA LEU A 254 9.89 12.71 23.75
C LEU A 254 9.45 14.17 23.87
N LYS A 255 9.56 14.78 25.06
CA LYS A 255 9.24 16.20 25.25
C LYS A 255 10.10 17.09 24.36
N LYS A 256 11.43 16.89 24.37
CA LYS A 256 12.35 17.65 23.53
C LYS A 256 12.00 17.56 22.05
N ARG A 257 11.63 16.37 21.56
CA ARG A 257 11.18 16.18 20.17
C ARG A 257 9.89 16.93 19.85
N VAL A 258 8.92 16.92 20.76
CA VAL A 258 7.63 17.63 20.58
C VAL A 258 7.85 19.15 20.57
N GLU A 259 8.66 19.67 21.48
CA GLU A 259 8.99 21.10 21.58
C GLU A 259 9.73 21.61 20.34
N ASN A 260 10.58 20.77 19.74
CA ASN A 260 11.35 21.10 18.54
C ASN A 260 10.68 20.63 17.25
N HIS A 261 9.43 20.19 17.29
CA HIS A 261 8.71 19.77 16.09
C HIS A 261 8.37 20.99 15.24
N ILE A 262 9.03 21.11 14.09
CA ILE A 262 8.77 22.18 13.12
C ILE A 262 7.50 21.84 12.35
N ILE A 263 6.48 22.70 12.49
CA ILE A 263 5.28 22.66 11.65
C ILE A 263 5.46 23.70 10.54
N GLU A 264 5.77 23.24 9.34
CA GLU A 264 5.77 24.10 8.16
C GLU A 264 4.34 24.56 7.85
N ARG A 265 4.03 25.81 8.19
CA ARG A 265 2.77 26.43 7.80
C ARG A 265 2.96 27.05 6.42
N LYS A 266 2.43 26.39 5.40
CA LYS A 266 2.32 26.99 4.07
C LYS A 266 1.04 27.78 4.00
N GLU A 267 1.16 29.09 3.89
CA GLU A 267 0.02 29.95 3.61
C GLU A 267 -0.41 29.77 2.16
N HIS A 268 -1.68 29.44 1.95
CA HIS A 268 -2.28 29.36 0.63
C HIS A 268 -2.77 30.75 0.24
N ILE A 269 -1.88 31.54 -0.38
CA ILE A 269 -2.22 32.87 -0.87
C ILE A 269 -3.18 32.72 -2.07
N PRO A 270 -4.35 33.39 -2.06
CA PRO A 270 -5.26 33.39 -3.20
C PRO A 270 -4.59 33.92 -4.47
N THR A 271 -4.84 33.28 -5.60
CA THR A 271 -4.29 33.67 -6.91
C THR A 271 -5.39 34.09 -7.86
N ASN A 272 -5.08 35.00 -8.80
CA ASN A 272 -6.05 35.54 -9.78
C ASN A 272 -5.53 35.47 -11.23
N HIS A 273 -4.51 34.63 -11.47
CA HIS A 273 -3.98 34.45 -12.83
C HIS A 273 -5.01 33.74 -13.71
N ALA A 274 -4.94 33.96 -15.02
CA ALA A 274 -5.87 33.32 -15.94
C ALA A 274 -5.71 31.79 -15.92
N PHE A 275 -6.83 31.07 -15.83
CA PHE A 275 -6.84 29.62 -15.99
C PHE A 275 -6.58 29.27 -17.47
N PRO A 276 -5.89 28.16 -17.79
CA PRO A 276 -5.54 27.82 -19.18
C PRO A 276 -6.73 27.64 -20.14
N LEU A 277 -7.93 27.39 -19.61
CA LEU A 277 -9.16 27.27 -20.39
C LEU A 277 -10.08 28.46 -20.11
N GLN A 278 -10.44 29.18 -21.16
CA GLN A 278 -11.35 30.32 -21.04
C GLN A 278 -12.80 29.87 -20.85
N ASP A 279 -13.25 28.87 -21.62
CA ASP A 279 -14.62 28.36 -21.56
C ASP A 279 -14.68 27.02 -20.81
N ILE A 280 -15.34 27.03 -19.66
CA ILE A 280 -15.52 25.86 -18.82
C ILE A 280 -16.85 25.19 -19.15
N THR A 281 -16.76 24.00 -19.72
CA THR A 281 -17.89 23.13 -20.03
C THR A 281 -18.15 22.14 -18.89
N TYR A 282 -19.03 21.15 -19.11
CA TYR A 282 -19.29 20.08 -18.14
C TYR A 282 -18.03 19.33 -17.66
N LEU A 283 -16.95 19.37 -18.45
CA LEU A 283 -15.65 18.78 -18.11
C LEU A 283 -14.90 19.50 -16.99
N GLY A 284 -15.27 20.75 -16.68
CA GLY A 284 -14.68 21.50 -15.57
C GLY A 284 -15.20 21.12 -14.20
N ASN A 285 -16.20 20.24 -14.11
CA ASN A 285 -16.77 19.75 -12.86
C ASN A 285 -17.18 20.88 -11.87
N VAL A 286 -17.81 21.95 -12.41
CA VAL A 286 -18.32 23.06 -11.60
C VAL A 286 -19.61 22.62 -10.88
N MET A 287 -19.43 21.96 -9.74
CA MET A 287 -20.53 21.35 -8.99
C MET A 287 -21.14 22.30 -7.94
N ASN A 288 -20.34 23.20 -7.36
CA ASN A 288 -20.73 24.07 -6.25
C ASN A 288 -20.21 25.50 -6.42
N GLU A 289 -20.63 26.39 -5.51
CA GLU A 289 -20.29 27.81 -5.59
C GLU A 289 -18.78 28.07 -5.47
N LYS A 290 -18.08 27.35 -4.59
CA LYS A 290 -16.61 27.49 -4.45
C LYS A 290 -15.86 27.15 -5.74
N SER A 291 -16.30 26.12 -6.47
CA SER A 291 -15.72 25.79 -7.78
C SER A 291 -16.02 26.87 -8.83
N ARG A 292 -17.21 27.48 -8.78
CA ARG A 292 -17.58 28.59 -9.65
C ARG A 292 -16.71 29.83 -9.38
N GLU A 293 -16.60 30.23 -8.11
CA GLU A 293 -15.76 31.33 -7.65
C GLU A 293 -14.31 31.14 -8.12
N PHE A 294 -13.75 29.94 -7.99
CA PHE A 294 -12.41 29.63 -8.47
C PHE A 294 -12.23 29.97 -9.97
N TYR A 295 -13.10 29.45 -10.84
CA TYR A 295 -12.98 29.70 -12.28
C TYR A 295 -13.18 31.16 -12.65
N VAL A 296 -14.15 31.83 -12.02
CA VAL A 296 -14.42 33.27 -12.26
C VAL A 296 -13.23 34.13 -11.80
N GLN A 297 -12.67 33.85 -10.62
CA GLN A 297 -11.47 34.51 -10.09
C GLN A 297 -10.26 34.33 -11.02
N HIS A 298 -10.20 33.21 -11.74
CA HIS A 298 -9.16 32.90 -12.72
C HIS A 298 -9.61 33.21 -14.15
N GLN A 299 -10.54 34.16 -14.33
CA GLN A 299 -10.89 34.78 -15.62
C GLN A 299 -11.52 33.81 -16.64
N SER A 300 -12.04 32.67 -16.18
CA SER A 300 -12.79 31.74 -17.03
C SER A 300 -14.29 32.02 -16.99
N VAL A 301 -14.95 31.76 -18.11
CA VAL A 301 -16.41 31.80 -18.27
C VAL A 301 -16.96 30.38 -18.14
N ILE A 302 -17.95 30.20 -17.27
CA ILE A 302 -18.59 28.90 -17.05
C ILE A 302 -19.79 28.78 -17.99
N GLN A 303 -19.61 28.02 -19.06
CA GLN A 303 -20.64 27.74 -20.07
C GLN A 303 -21.63 26.69 -19.57
N GLN A 304 -21.14 25.67 -18.87
CA GLN A 304 -21.95 24.57 -18.36
C GLN A 304 -21.50 24.16 -16.95
N PRO A 305 -22.44 23.79 -16.06
CA PRO A 305 -22.08 23.21 -14.76
C PRO A 305 -21.55 21.77 -14.93
N ALA A 306 -21.13 21.14 -13.83
CA ALA A 306 -20.79 19.72 -13.81
C ALA A 306 -21.91 18.84 -14.41
N PHE A 307 -21.53 17.74 -15.06
CA PHE A 307 -22.46 16.81 -15.69
C PHE A 307 -23.49 16.24 -14.70
N GLU A 308 -23.06 15.93 -13.47
CA GLU A 308 -23.93 15.42 -12.40
C GLU A 308 -24.96 16.46 -11.91
N LYS A 309 -24.70 17.74 -12.16
CA LYS A 309 -25.64 18.83 -11.85
C LYS A 309 -26.62 19.09 -12.98
N GLN A 310 -26.15 19.02 -14.22
CA GLN A 310 -26.98 19.15 -15.42
C GLN A 310 -26.41 18.25 -16.52
N ALA A 311 -27.13 17.17 -16.81
CA ALA A 311 -26.75 16.24 -17.87
C ALA A 311 -26.78 16.94 -19.24
N VAL A 312 -25.84 16.57 -20.11
CA VAL A 312 -25.75 17.07 -21.48
C VAL A 312 -25.79 15.88 -22.43
N ASN A 313 -26.78 15.87 -23.32
CA ASN A 313 -27.02 14.74 -24.21
C ASN A 313 -25.88 14.51 -25.21
N GLY A 314 -25.50 13.24 -25.38
CA GLY A 314 -24.61 12.81 -26.47
C GLY A 314 -23.15 13.26 -26.34
N VAL A 315 -22.72 13.65 -25.14
CA VAL A 315 -21.33 14.03 -24.87
C VAL A 315 -20.51 12.86 -24.34
N PRO A 316 -19.17 12.86 -24.52
CA PRO A 316 -18.31 11.85 -23.90
C PRO A 316 -18.37 11.88 -22.37
N LEU A 317 -18.70 10.74 -21.78
CA LEU A 317 -18.63 10.52 -20.33
C LEU A 317 -17.23 10.15 -19.86
N MET A 318 -16.41 9.60 -20.77
CA MET A 318 -15.04 9.20 -20.44
C MET A 318 -14.13 9.35 -21.65
N PHE A 319 -12.93 9.86 -21.39
CA PHE A 319 -11.84 9.96 -22.35
C PHE A 319 -10.72 9.02 -21.92
N MET A 320 -10.34 8.08 -22.78
CA MET A 320 -9.43 7.00 -22.42
C MET A 320 -8.27 6.93 -23.40
N ARG A 321 -7.06 6.79 -22.87
CA ARG A 321 -5.88 6.38 -23.65
C ARG A 321 -5.88 4.89 -23.92
N HIS A 322 -6.44 4.07 -23.03
CA HIS A 322 -6.70 2.65 -23.33
C HIS A 322 -7.70 2.55 -24.49
N CYS A 323 -7.44 1.64 -25.44
CA CYS A 323 -8.24 1.51 -26.65
C CYS A 323 -8.51 0.02 -26.93
N ILE A 324 -9.77 -0.37 -26.95
CA ILE A 324 -10.17 -1.78 -27.17
C ILE A 324 -9.71 -2.28 -28.54
N LYS A 325 -9.71 -1.43 -29.58
CA LYS A 325 -9.15 -1.78 -30.89
C LYS A 325 -7.68 -2.18 -30.76
N GLN A 326 -6.89 -1.48 -29.94
CA GLN A 326 -5.50 -1.86 -29.73
C GLN A 326 -5.37 -3.20 -28.98
N SER A 327 -6.14 -3.40 -27.91
CA SER A 327 -6.09 -4.64 -27.12
C SER A 327 -6.56 -5.87 -27.90
N MET A 328 -7.48 -5.69 -28.86
CA MET A 328 -7.96 -6.75 -29.77
C MET A 328 -7.10 -6.93 -31.03
N GLY A 329 -6.03 -6.15 -31.22
CA GLY A 329 -5.20 -6.22 -32.42
C GLY A 329 -5.85 -5.60 -33.68
N TRP A 330 -6.76 -4.67 -33.51
CA TRP A 330 -7.48 -3.96 -34.57
C TRP A 330 -7.07 -2.49 -34.72
N CYS A 331 -5.98 -2.06 -34.08
CA CYS A 331 -5.54 -0.68 -34.16
C CYS A 331 -4.96 -0.39 -35.56
N PRO A 332 -5.48 0.60 -36.31
CA PRO A 332 -5.02 0.91 -37.66
C PRO A 332 -3.58 1.47 -37.71
N LYS A 333 -3.03 1.94 -36.57
CA LYS A 333 -1.64 2.40 -36.47
C LYS A 333 -0.63 1.25 -36.36
N GLY A 334 -1.05 0.10 -35.83
CA GLY A 334 -0.15 -1.04 -35.56
C GLY A 334 -0.41 -2.24 -36.47
N ASN A 335 -1.67 -2.45 -36.87
CA ASN A 335 -2.08 -3.56 -37.72
C ASN A 335 -2.72 -3.03 -38.99
N LYS A 336 -2.27 -3.56 -40.14
CA LYS A 336 -2.79 -3.21 -41.46
C LYS A 336 -4.04 -4.00 -41.83
N THR A 337 -4.34 -5.09 -41.12
CA THR A 337 -5.51 -5.92 -41.39
C THR A 337 -6.72 -5.34 -40.66
N PRO A 338 -7.77 -4.88 -41.37
CA PRO A 338 -8.98 -4.38 -40.74
C PRO A 338 -9.76 -5.51 -40.07
N HIS A 339 -10.50 -5.19 -39.00
CA HIS A 339 -11.41 -6.15 -38.38
C HIS A 339 -12.69 -6.31 -39.20
N HIS A 340 -13.34 -7.47 -39.08
CA HIS A 340 -14.57 -7.78 -39.84
C HIS A 340 -15.86 -7.25 -39.18
N TYR A 341 -15.79 -6.74 -37.94
CA TYR A 341 -16.96 -6.24 -37.22
C TYR A 341 -17.44 -4.88 -37.73
N LYS A 342 -18.75 -4.65 -37.68
CA LYS A 342 -19.36 -3.35 -38.04
C LYS A 342 -19.30 -2.38 -36.85
N GLU A 343 -18.88 -1.15 -37.12
CA GLU A 343 -18.90 -0.04 -36.15
C GLU A 343 -20.26 0.71 -36.16
N PRO A 344 -20.63 1.41 -35.07
CA PRO A 344 -19.85 1.66 -33.85
C PRO A 344 -19.83 0.48 -32.86
N PHE A 345 -18.80 0.42 -32.02
CA PHE A 345 -18.73 -0.54 -30.92
C PHE A 345 -19.48 -0.03 -29.69
N TYR A 346 -19.91 -0.95 -28.84
CA TYR A 346 -20.66 -0.64 -27.63
C TYR A 346 -20.16 -1.44 -26.43
N LEU A 347 -20.05 -0.79 -25.28
CA LEU A 347 -19.95 -1.46 -23.98
C LEU A 347 -21.37 -1.76 -23.50
N LYS A 348 -21.63 -3.01 -23.13
CA LYS A 348 -22.93 -3.43 -22.58
C LYS A 348 -22.72 -3.99 -21.18
N TYR A 349 -23.50 -3.50 -20.22
CA TYR A 349 -23.55 -4.02 -18.87
C TYR A 349 -24.97 -3.89 -18.31
N ASN A 350 -25.61 -5.02 -18.00
CA ASN A 350 -27.04 -5.07 -17.66
C ASN A 350 -27.89 -4.31 -18.69
N GLN A 351 -28.62 -3.28 -18.27
CA GLN A 351 -29.46 -2.44 -19.12
C GLN A 351 -28.69 -1.26 -19.74
N THR A 352 -27.44 -1.04 -19.36
CA THR A 352 -26.61 0.07 -19.84
C THR A 352 -25.92 -0.30 -21.15
N LYS A 353 -26.05 0.58 -22.15
CA LYS A 353 -25.38 0.47 -23.45
C LYS A 353 -24.68 1.79 -23.77
N LEU A 354 -23.35 1.77 -23.81
CA LEU A 354 -22.52 2.95 -24.04
C LEU A 354 -21.81 2.81 -25.39
N ARG A 355 -21.91 3.82 -26.25
CA ARG A 355 -21.22 3.86 -27.54
C ARG A 355 -19.74 4.17 -27.34
N LEU A 356 -18.91 3.54 -28.16
CA LEU A 356 -17.48 3.80 -28.24
C LEU A 356 -17.15 4.57 -29.51
N ASP A 357 -16.40 5.66 -29.33
CA ASP A 357 -15.81 6.44 -30.41
C ASP A 357 -14.28 6.37 -30.37
N PHE A 358 -13.67 6.46 -31.55
CA PHE A 358 -12.22 6.27 -31.71
C PHE A 358 -11.61 7.41 -32.53
N ASP A 359 -10.94 8.32 -31.86
CA ASP A 359 -10.04 9.28 -32.53
C ASP A 359 -8.64 8.66 -32.63
N CYS A 360 -8.40 8.02 -33.76
CA CYS A 360 -7.11 7.39 -34.04
C CYS A 360 -5.99 8.42 -34.24
N LYS A 361 -6.28 9.69 -34.60
CA LYS A 361 -5.25 10.72 -34.81
C LYS A 361 -4.55 11.02 -33.49
N ILE A 362 -5.33 11.31 -32.44
CA ILE A 362 -4.80 11.62 -31.10
C ILE A 362 -4.69 10.39 -30.17
N CYS A 363 -4.97 9.17 -30.68
CA CYS A 363 -4.97 7.92 -29.91
C CYS A 363 -5.87 8.00 -28.67
N GLN A 364 -7.14 8.31 -28.88
CA GLN A 364 -8.15 8.43 -27.84
C GLN A 364 -9.39 7.61 -28.16
N MET A 365 -9.88 6.89 -27.16
CA MET A 365 -11.19 6.26 -27.18
C MET A 365 -12.11 7.04 -26.25
N THR A 366 -13.33 7.33 -26.68
CA THR A 366 -14.36 7.98 -25.86
C THR A 366 -15.53 7.04 -25.62
N VAL A 367 -16.13 7.15 -24.43
CA VAL A 367 -17.33 6.41 -24.04
C VAL A 367 -18.47 7.41 -23.93
N ILE A 368 -19.55 7.17 -24.66
CA ILE A 368 -20.70 8.06 -24.77
C ILE A 368 -21.95 7.28 -24.35
N ASP A 369 -22.77 7.86 -23.46
CA ASP A 369 -24.13 7.37 -23.25
C ASP A 369 -25.03 8.07 -24.27
N GLU A 370 -25.74 7.32 -25.09
CA GLU A 370 -26.66 7.89 -26.09
C GLU A 370 -28.04 8.19 -25.51
N ASN A 371 -28.31 7.72 -24.28
CA ASN A 371 -29.60 7.87 -23.61
C ASN A 371 -29.63 9.02 -22.58
N LYS A 372 -28.50 9.71 -22.41
CA LYS A 372 -28.28 10.82 -21.49
C LYS A 372 -27.40 11.88 -22.13
#